data_AF-A0A3C0I1N6-F1
#
_entry.id   AF-A0A3C0I1N6-F1
#
_cell.length_a   1.000
_cell.length_b   1.000
_cell.length_c   1.000
_cell.angle_alpha   90.00
_cell.angle_beta   90.00
_cell.angle_gamma   90.00
#
_symmetry.space_group_name_H-M   'P 1'
#
loop_
_entity.id
_entity.type
_entity.pdbx_description
1 polymer ?
#
loop_
_entity_poly.entity_id
_entity_poly.type
_entity_poly.pdbx_seq_one_letter_code
_entity_poly.pdbx_strand_id
1 'polypeptide(L)'
;MTGLDRHPNASTKPTPKDKRWNHRRQVWDLAQQAKRLLALNDNPDMRKFIVKNAKAHGFWSIWMSLFQDDPDMLNRFIQAFPGTCHQCFDLKAKPIERRKEGL
;
A
#
# COMPACT_ATOMS: atom_id res chain seq x y z
N MET A 1 -18.24 25.37 9.02
CA MET A 1 -17.72 26.46 8.17
C MET A 1 -16.50 25.94 7.41
N THR A 2 -16.63 25.72 6.11
CA THR A 2 -15.54 25.33 5.21
C THR A 2 -14.87 26.59 4.67
N GLY A 3 -13.68 26.93 5.18
CA GLY A 3 -12.89 28.07 4.70
C GLY A 3 -12.22 27.75 3.37
N LEU A 4 -12.65 28.45 2.32
CA LEU A 4 -12.27 28.25 0.93
C LEU A 4 -11.59 29.52 0.41
N ASP A 5 -10.54 29.98 1.11
CA ASP A 5 -9.78 31.17 0.72
C ASP A 5 -8.27 30.86 0.82
N ARG A 6 -7.63 30.60 -0.32
CA ARG A 6 -6.16 30.61 -0.44
C ARG A 6 -5.77 31.71 -1.42
N HIS A 7 -5.37 32.86 -0.88
CA HIS A 7 -4.76 33.96 -1.62
C HIS A 7 -3.26 33.68 -1.93
N PRO A 8 -2.69 34.28 -3.00
CA PRO A 8 -1.42 33.88 -3.59
C PRO A 8 -0.18 34.57 -2.98
N ASN A 9 -0.25 35.04 -1.74
CA ASN A 9 0.88 35.68 -1.05
C ASN A 9 1.35 34.91 0.20
N ALA A 10 0.97 33.64 0.32
CA ALA A 10 1.14 32.92 1.56
C ALA A 10 2.58 32.39 1.75
N SER A 11 3.25 32.89 2.78
CA SER A 11 4.24 32.14 3.56
C SER A 11 3.57 30.92 4.21
N THR A 12 3.09 29.98 3.40
CA THR A 12 2.42 28.77 3.87
C THR A 12 3.44 27.79 4.40
N LYS A 13 3.47 27.62 5.73
CA LYS A 13 4.16 26.48 6.37
C LYS A 13 3.65 25.18 5.71
N PRO A 14 4.52 24.21 5.37
CA PRO A 14 4.11 22.99 4.68
C PRO A 14 2.95 22.32 5.41
N THR A 15 1.82 22.15 4.71
CA THR A 15 0.65 21.54 5.32
C THR A 15 0.85 20.03 5.43
N PRO A 16 0.21 19.34 6.38
CA PRO A 16 0.29 17.87 6.49
C PRO A 16 -0.10 17.14 5.19
N LYS A 17 -0.91 17.76 4.33
CA LYS A 17 -1.24 17.26 2.98
C LYS A 17 0.00 17.18 2.07
N ASP A 18 0.88 18.16 2.12
CA ASP A 18 2.10 18.21 1.30
C ASP A 18 3.07 17.08 1.71
N LYS A 19 3.17 16.82 3.02
CA LYS A 19 3.99 15.72 3.56
C LYS A 19 3.44 14.35 3.16
N ARG A 20 2.11 14.18 3.14
CA ARG A 20 1.49 12.90 2.77
C ARG A 20 1.74 12.52 1.32
N TRP A 21 1.69 13.47 0.38
CA TRP A 21 2.01 13.20 -1.02
C TRP A 21 3.48 12.80 -1.20
N ASN A 22 4.39 13.51 -0.54
CA ASN A 22 5.82 13.17 -0.57
C ASN A 22 6.09 11.77 0.00
N HIS A 23 5.50 11.43 1.16
CA HIS A 23 5.65 10.09 1.73
C HIS A 23 5.05 9.02 0.81
N ARG A 24 3.89 9.29 0.20
CA ARG A 24 3.28 8.36 -0.77
C ARG A 24 4.21 8.09 -1.96
N ARG A 25 4.83 9.14 -2.50
CA ARG A 25 5.81 9.03 -3.59
C ARG A 25 7.03 8.22 -3.17
N GLN A 26 7.61 8.51 -2.01
CA GLN A 26 8.75 7.76 -1.48
C GLN A 26 8.44 6.26 -1.33
N VAL A 27 7.26 5.92 -0.84
CA VAL A 27 6.83 4.52 -0.70
C VAL A 27 6.57 3.86 -2.05
N TRP A 28 6.08 4.61 -3.05
CA TRP A 28 5.97 4.13 -4.42
C TRP A 28 7.33 3.76 -5.01
N ASP A 29 8.32 4.66 -4.89
CA ASP A 29 9.66 4.45 -5.40
C ASP A 29 10.34 3.23 -4.73
N LEU A 30 10.18 3.12 -3.39
CA LEU A 30 10.64 1.97 -2.62
C LEU A 30 10.00 0.66 -3.10
N ALA A 31 8.68 0.63 -3.28
CA ALA A 31 7.96 -0.56 -3.71
C ALA A 31 8.33 -0.96 -5.15
N GLN A 32 8.60 0.01 -6.03
CA GLN A 32 9.09 -0.25 -7.38
C GLN A 32 10.51 -0.85 -7.36
N GLN A 33 11.39 -0.35 -6.49
CA GLN A 33 12.71 -0.94 -6.28
C GLN A 33 12.61 -2.37 -5.73
N ALA A 34 11.75 -2.60 -4.73
CA ALA A 34 11.49 -3.92 -4.17
C ALA A 34 11.03 -4.92 -5.24
N LYS A 35 10.10 -4.52 -6.13
CA LYS A 35 9.65 -5.36 -7.25
C LYS A 35 10.80 -5.72 -8.21
N ARG A 36 11.68 -4.77 -8.52
CA ARG A 36 12.87 -5.03 -9.35
C ARG A 36 13.85 -5.99 -8.68
N LEU A 37 14.11 -5.81 -7.39
CA LEU A 37 14.99 -6.71 -6.63
C LEU A 37 14.41 -8.12 -6.54
N LEU A 38 13.10 -8.25 -6.36
CA LEU A 38 12.42 -9.54 -6.37
C LEU A 38 12.57 -10.24 -7.73
N ALA A 39 12.45 -9.50 -8.84
CA ALA A 39 12.63 -10.06 -10.17
C ALA A 39 14.07 -10.55 -10.44
N LEU A 40 15.07 -9.94 -9.80
CA LEU A 40 16.47 -10.36 -9.91
C LEU A 40 16.81 -11.55 -9.00
N ASN A 41 16.19 -11.63 -7.83
CA ASN A 41 16.46 -12.65 -6.84
C ASN A 41 15.18 -13.03 -6.09
N ASP A 42 14.38 -13.88 -6.74
CA ASP A 42 13.14 -14.38 -6.15
C ASP A 42 13.45 -15.54 -5.19
N ASN A 43 13.51 -15.21 -3.91
CA ASN A 43 13.63 -16.19 -2.85
C ASN A 43 12.70 -15.84 -1.67
N PRO A 44 12.40 -16.82 -0.80
CA PRO A 44 11.48 -16.61 0.31
C PRO A 44 11.88 -15.49 1.28
N ASP A 45 13.18 -15.24 1.46
CA ASP A 45 13.67 -14.22 2.39
C ASP A 45 13.56 -12.81 1.79
N MET A 46 13.76 -12.67 0.47
CA MET A 46 13.46 -11.44 -0.26
C MET A 46 11.97 -11.09 -0.14
N ARG A 47 11.08 -12.06 -0.38
CA ARG A 47 9.63 -11.86 -0.22
C ARG A 47 9.26 -11.43 1.20
N LYS A 48 9.82 -12.08 2.24
CA LYS A 48 9.64 -11.66 3.65
C LYS A 48 10.17 -10.25 3.92
N PHE A 49 11.32 -9.90 3.35
CA PHE A 49 11.91 -8.56 3.50
C PHE A 49 11.00 -7.49 2.91
N ILE A 50 10.43 -7.73 1.73
CA ILE A 50 9.47 -6.82 1.09
C ILE A 50 8.23 -6.62 1.97
N VAL A 51 7.70 -7.69 2.56
CA VAL A 51 6.57 -7.61 3.50
C VAL A 51 6.93 -6.78 4.74
N LYS A 52 8.12 -6.96 5.32
CA LYS A 52 8.59 -6.13 6.45
C LYS A 52 8.66 -4.65 6.08
N ASN A 53 9.17 -4.32 4.90
CA ASN A 53 9.21 -2.94 4.39
C ASN A 53 7.80 -2.38 4.23
N ALA A 54 6.88 -3.14 3.64
CA ALA A 54 5.49 -2.72 3.49
C ALA A 54 4.85 -2.39 4.84
N LYS A 55 5.05 -3.22 5.87
CA LYS A 55 4.54 -2.95 7.23
C LYS A 55 5.15 -1.71 7.86
N ALA A 56 6.46 -1.51 7.70
CA ALA A 56 7.17 -0.37 8.30
C ALA A 56 6.73 0.98 7.69
N HIS A 57 6.49 1.01 6.38
CA HIS A 57 6.16 2.24 5.67
C HIS A 57 4.64 2.49 5.52
N GLY A 58 3.82 1.45 5.61
CA GLY A 58 2.39 1.54 5.38
C GLY A 58 2.03 1.66 3.89
N PHE A 59 0.99 2.44 3.58
CA PHE A 59 0.46 2.63 2.22
C PHE A 59 0.14 1.32 1.49
N TRP A 60 -0.61 0.44 2.16
CA TRP A 60 -1.00 -0.89 1.67
C TRP A 60 -1.45 -0.92 0.20
N SER A 61 -2.27 0.05 -0.24
CA SER A 61 -2.75 0.09 -1.63
C SER A 61 -1.66 0.26 -2.69
N ILE A 62 -0.53 0.90 -2.37
CA ILE A 62 0.62 1.01 -3.28
C ILE A 62 1.24 -0.36 -3.51
N TRP A 63 1.49 -1.10 -2.43
CA TRP A 63 2.06 -2.44 -2.49
C TRP A 63 1.14 -3.39 -3.25
N MET A 64 -0.16 -3.37 -2.96
CA MET A 64 -1.14 -4.18 -3.69
C MET A 64 -1.18 -3.85 -5.20
N SER A 65 -1.06 -2.57 -5.56
CA SER A 65 -1.09 -2.15 -6.98
C SER A 65 0.17 -2.58 -7.73
N LEU A 66 1.35 -2.42 -7.13
CA LEU A 66 2.61 -2.75 -7.79
C LEU A 66 2.83 -4.27 -7.92
N PHE A 67 2.31 -5.06 -6.99
CA PHE A 67 2.41 -6.52 -6.97
C PHE A 67 1.14 -7.23 -7.45
N GLN A 68 0.24 -6.53 -8.14
CA GLN A 68 -1.03 -7.10 -8.61
C GLN A 68 -0.89 -8.38 -9.45
N ASP A 69 0.26 -8.56 -10.10
CA ASP A 69 0.58 -9.72 -10.94
C ASP A 69 1.26 -10.88 -10.17
N ASP A 70 1.48 -10.73 -8.86
CA ASP A 70 2.09 -11.75 -7.98
C ASP A 70 1.13 -12.13 -6.83
N PRO A 71 0.26 -13.15 -7.04
CA PRO A 71 -0.71 -13.57 -6.04
C PRO A 71 -0.11 -14.00 -4.70
N ASP A 72 1.11 -14.56 -4.69
CA ASP A 72 1.79 -14.94 -3.44
C ASP A 72 2.19 -13.69 -2.64
N MET A 73 2.75 -12.67 -3.30
CA MET A 73 3.05 -11.40 -2.63
C MET A 73 1.79 -10.69 -2.13
N LEU A 74 0.71 -10.69 -2.91
CA LEU A 74 -0.58 -10.12 -2.47
C LEU A 74 -1.12 -10.83 -1.23
N ASN A 75 -1.11 -12.16 -1.20
CA ASN A 75 -1.53 -12.94 -0.05
C ASN A 75 -0.67 -12.64 1.19
N ARG A 76 0.65 -12.50 1.02
CA ARG A 76 1.55 -12.10 2.11
C ARG A 76 1.22 -10.71 2.64
N PHE A 77 0.88 -9.75 1.79
CA PHE A 77 0.46 -8.42 2.23
C PHE A 77 -0.89 -8.48 2.97
N ILE A 78 -1.88 -9.22 2.47
CA ILE A 78 -3.17 -9.38 3.14
C ILE A 78 -2.99 -9.92 4.56
N GLN A 79 -2.16 -10.95 4.75
CA GLN A 79 -1.88 -11.55 6.05
C GLN A 79 -1.05 -10.65 6.99
N ALA A 80 -0.22 -9.77 6.42
CA ALA A 80 0.75 -8.98 7.17
C ALA A 80 0.15 -7.72 7.84
N PHE A 81 -0.94 -7.18 7.29
CA PHE A 81 -1.55 -5.93 7.72
C PHE A 81 -2.81 -6.17 8.59
N PRO A 82 -2.71 -5.99 9.93
CA PRO A 82 -3.84 -6.17 10.83
C PRO A 82 -4.93 -5.12 10.52
N GLY A 83 -6.16 -5.58 10.29
CA GLY A 83 -7.29 -4.74 9.88
C GLY A 83 -7.77 -4.97 8.43
N THR A 84 -7.03 -5.75 7.65
CA THR A 84 -7.51 -6.24 6.35
C THR A 84 -8.46 -7.41 6.58
N CYS A 85 -9.73 -7.29 6.21
CA CYS A 85 -10.66 -8.42 6.32
C CYS A 85 -10.26 -9.47 5.29
N HIS A 86 -9.62 -10.56 5.74
CA HIS A 86 -9.15 -11.64 4.85
C HIS A 86 -10.28 -12.26 4.03
N GLN A 87 -11.51 -12.24 4.55
CA GLN A 87 -12.72 -12.75 3.89
C GLN A 87 -13.16 -11.91 2.69
N CYS A 88 -12.56 -10.73 2.46
CA CYS A 88 -12.81 -9.91 1.28
C CYS A 88 -11.90 -10.27 0.10
N PHE A 89 -11.05 -11.30 0.22
CA PHE A 89 -10.15 -11.74 -0.85
C PHE A 89 -10.30 -13.24 -1.13
N ASP A 90 -10.27 -13.64 -2.40
CA ASP A 90 -10.19 -15.05 -2.79
C ASP A 90 -8.78 -15.63 -2.63
N LEU A 91 -8.62 -16.92 -2.92
CA LEU A 91 -7.32 -17.62 -2.86
C LEU A 91 -6.26 -17.02 -3.81
N LYS A 92 -6.67 -16.25 -4.82
CA LYS A 92 -5.80 -15.55 -5.78
C LYS A 92 -5.60 -14.08 -5.39
N ALA A 93 -5.94 -13.71 -4.16
CA ALA A 93 -5.89 -12.34 -3.65
C ALA A 93 -6.72 -11.32 -4.45
N LYS A 94 -7.72 -11.78 -5.21
CA LYS A 94 -8.67 -10.90 -5.88
C LYS A 94 -9.75 -10.48 -4.90
N PRO A 95 -10.20 -9.22 -4.96
CA PRO A 95 -11.30 -8.76 -4.12
C PRO A 95 -12.57 -9.53 -4.47
N ILE A 96 -13.23 -10.08 -3.44
CA ILE A 96 -14.55 -10.70 -3.54
C ILE A 96 -15.58 -9.86 -2.81
N GLU A 97 -16.82 -9.91 -3.27
CA GLU A 97 -17.91 -9.25 -2.56
C GLU A 97 -18.01 -9.82 -1.15
N ARG A 98 -18.07 -8.91 -0.16
CA ARG A 98 -18.29 -9.29 1.23
C ARG A 98 -19.66 -9.96 1.30
N ARG A 99 -19.70 -11.27 1.57
CA ARG A 99 -20.95 -12.01 1.72
C ARG A 99 -21.79 -11.31 2.78
N LYS A 100 -22.93 -10.74 2.39
CA LYS A 100 -23.96 -10.28 3.32
C LYS A 100 -24.61 -11.56 3.85
N GLU A 101 -24.13 -12.09 4.98
CA GLU A 101 -25.02 -12.93 5.78
C GLU A 101 -26.18 -12.03 6.22
N GLY A 102 -27.39 -12.51 5.93
CA GLY A 102 -28.63 -11.77 6.07
C GLY A 102 -28.88 -11.30 7.51
N LEU A 103 -29.68 -10.23 7.57
CA LEU A 103 -30.39 -9.67 8.72
C LEU A 103 -30.69 -10.67 9.86
#